data_AF-B0KGZ2-F1
#
_entry.id   AF-B0KGZ2-F1
#
_cell.length_a   1.000
_cell.length_b   1.000
_cell.length_c   1.000
_cell.angle_alpha   90.00
_cell.angle_beta   90.00
_cell.angle_gamma   90.00
#
_symmetry.space_group_name_H-M   'P 1'
#
loop_
_entity.id
_entity.type
_entity.pdbx_description
1 polymer ?
#
loop_
_entity_poly.entity_id
_entity_poly.type
_entity_poly.pdbx_seq_one_letter_code
_entity_poly.pdbx_strand_id
1 'polypeptide(L)'
;MPFATTRATLSRQWALLRQLPSRSPGITSAELVWRLRDVGFTVSKRTVERDLNELSLIFPLERNDKSIPFGWHWSASAVGELRGNFDLLTHLRGDALQPAQGEGMELVARISDALARQLRVAPLSSDMQLTALEHGHRLRATVSDGWPLRWWLLSHGDGVVVEQPADLREEIGKILSSAAAQYQSSL
;
A
#
# COMPACT_ATOMS: atom_id res chain seq x y z
N MET A 1 28.52 21.08 -5.52
CA MET A 1 27.27 21.21 -4.73
C MET A 1 26.16 20.36 -5.35
N PRO A 2 25.89 19.13 -4.87
CA PRO A 2 24.95 18.20 -5.53
C PRO A 2 23.50 18.17 -4.95
N PHE A 3 23.23 18.79 -3.80
CA PHE A 3 21.95 18.64 -3.09
C PHE A 3 20.74 19.32 -3.75
N ALA A 4 20.94 20.39 -4.52
CA ALA A 4 19.86 21.10 -5.21
C ALA A 4 19.21 20.25 -6.32
N THR A 5 20.00 19.42 -6.99
CA THR A 5 19.56 18.57 -8.11
C THR A 5 18.73 17.38 -7.64
N THR A 6 19.07 16.78 -6.49
CA THR A 6 18.32 15.64 -5.92
C THR A 6 16.94 16.07 -5.43
N ARG A 7 16.84 17.20 -4.72
CA ARG A 7 15.54 17.73 -4.26
C ARG A 7 14.64 18.12 -5.43
N ALA A 8 15.21 18.76 -6.46
CA ALA A 8 14.48 19.08 -7.69
C ALA A 8 13.98 17.81 -8.43
N THR A 9 14.78 16.75 -8.45
CA THR A 9 14.42 15.46 -9.05
C THR A 9 13.26 14.80 -8.31
N LEU A 10 13.34 14.72 -6.98
CA LEU A 10 12.29 14.13 -6.15
C LEU A 10 10.98 14.93 -6.22
N SER A 11 11.04 16.26 -6.13
CA SER A 11 9.85 17.12 -6.27
C SER A 11 9.16 16.93 -7.61
N ARG A 12 9.93 16.80 -8.68
CA ARG A 12 9.43 16.58 -10.03
C ARG A 12 8.85 15.16 -10.21
N GLN A 13 9.52 14.14 -9.70
CA GLN A 13 9.01 12.75 -9.72
C GLN A 13 7.70 12.63 -8.94
N TRP A 14 7.59 13.32 -7.80
CA TRP A 14 6.36 13.38 -7.02
C TRP A 14 5.23 14.11 -7.75
N ALA A 15 5.54 15.25 -8.37
CA ALA A 15 4.59 15.97 -9.21
C ALA A 15 4.10 15.10 -10.39
N LEU A 16 4.98 14.29 -10.98
CA LEU A 16 4.65 13.37 -12.06
C LEU A 16 3.68 12.27 -11.61
N LEU A 17 3.94 11.62 -10.46
CA LEU A 17 3.05 10.59 -9.91
C LEU A 17 1.62 11.09 -9.68
N ARG A 18 1.46 12.35 -9.21
CA ARG A 18 0.16 12.98 -9.00
C ARG A 18 -0.66 13.20 -10.27
N GLN A 19 -0.02 13.18 -11.44
CA GLN A 19 -0.69 13.42 -12.73
C GLN A 19 -1.16 12.13 -13.41
N LEU A 20 -0.75 10.96 -12.89
CA LEU A 20 -1.09 9.66 -13.48
C LEU A 20 -2.53 9.26 -13.12
N PRO A 21 -3.37 8.88 -14.10
CA PRO A 21 -4.73 8.42 -13.87
C PRO A 21 -4.75 7.00 -13.31
N SER A 22 -5.84 6.64 -12.62
CA SER A 22 -5.99 5.34 -11.96
C SER A 22 -6.46 4.20 -12.88
N ARG A 23 -6.74 4.48 -14.17
CA ARG A 23 -7.25 3.49 -15.14
C ARG A 23 -6.73 3.76 -16.56
N SER A 24 -6.75 2.71 -17.39
CA SER A 24 -6.58 2.77 -18.84
C SER A 24 -7.62 3.74 -19.48
N PRO A 25 -7.29 4.47 -20.57
CA PRO A 25 -6.12 4.34 -21.43
C PRO A 25 -4.83 4.97 -20.89
N GLY A 26 -4.88 5.69 -19.78
CA GLY A 26 -3.73 6.38 -19.19
C GLY A 26 -3.51 7.80 -19.71
N ILE A 27 -2.37 8.38 -19.35
CA ILE A 27 -1.88 9.68 -19.84
C ILE A 27 -0.55 9.50 -20.55
N THR A 28 -0.36 10.17 -21.68
CA THR A 28 0.86 10.00 -22.48
C THR A 28 2.03 10.78 -21.87
N SER A 29 3.26 10.35 -22.17
CA SER A 29 4.46 11.10 -21.78
C SER A 29 4.47 12.53 -22.33
N ALA A 30 3.85 12.78 -23.48
CA ALA A 30 3.74 14.11 -24.07
C ALA A 30 2.79 15.00 -23.25
N GLU A 31 1.63 14.50 -22.87
CA GLU A 31 0.68 15.22 -22.00
C GLU A 31 1.27 15.47 -20.61
N LEU A 32 2.02 14.51 -20.06
CA LEU A 32 2.72 14.69 -18.78
C LEU A 32 3.76 15.82 -18.82
N VAL A 33 4.45 16.02 -19.93
CA VAL A 33 5.35 17.17 -20.11
C VAL A 33 4.58 18.49 -20.01
N TRP A 34 3.42 18.58 -20.67
CA TRP A 34 2.57 19.77 -20.60
C TRP A 34 2.07 20.02 -19.18
N ARG A 35 1.58 18.98 -18.49
CA ARG A 35 1.09 19.11 -17.11
C ARG A 35 2.20 19.47 -16.13
N LEU A 36 3.39 18.90 -16.28
CA LEU A 36 4.53 19.24 -15.43
C LEU A 36 4.97 20.69 -15.65
N ARG A 37 4.91 21.19 -16.88
CA ARG A 37 5.17 22.60 -17.18
C ARG A 37 4.19 23.53 -16.48
N ASP A 38 2.90 23.19 -16.47
CA ASP A 38 1.85 23.97 -15.79
C ASP A 38 2.07 24.04 -14.27
N VAL A 39 2.64 22.96 -13.69
CA VAL A 39 3.00 22.88 -12.27
C VAL A 39 4.41 23.47 -11.99
N GLY A 40 5.05 24.10 -12.99
CA GLY A 40 6.32 24.81 -12.83
C GLY A 40 7.59 24.00 -13.11
N PHE A 41 7.47 22.79 -13.65
CA PHE A 41 8.61 21.94 -14.01
C PHE A 41 8.84 21.92 -15.53
N THR A 42 9.94 22.51 -15.98
CA THR A 42 10.34 22.43 -17.41
C THR A 42 11.15 21.17 -17.64
N VAL A 43 10.57 20.19 -18.35
CA VAL A 43 11.14 18.86 -18.53
C VAL A 43 10.98 18.38 -19.98
N SER A 44 11.88 17.52 -20.43
CA SER A 44 11.76 16.90 -21.76
C SER A 44 10.91 15.62 -21.68
N LYS A 45 10.35 15.19 -22.83
CA LYS A 45 9.66 13.90 -22.94
C LYS A 45 10.56 12.73 -22.49
N ARG A 46 11.84 12.76 -22.88
CA ARG A 46 12.85 11.78 -22.47
C ARG A 46 13.05 11.73 -20.95
N THR A 47 12.99 12.88 -20.28
CA THR A 47 13.08 12.97 -18.82
C THR A 47 11.88 12.26 -18.19
N VAL A 48 10.66 12.62 -18.61
CA VAL A 48 9.41 12.00 -18.14
C VAL A 48 9.43 10.48 -18.35
N GLU A 49 9.84 10.00 -19.52
CA GLU A 49 9.94 8.57 -19.81
C GLU A 49 10.96 7.87 -18.91
N ARG A 50 12.14 8.47 -18.69
CA ARG A 50 13.14 7.92 -17.77
C ARG A 50 12.59 7.80 -16.35
N ASP A 51 11.92 8.83 -15.86
CA ASP A 51 11.35 8.81 -14.51
C ASP A 51 10.20 7.84 -14.35
N LEU A 52 9.33 7.72 -15.36
CA LEU A 52 8.27 6.71 -15.36
C LEU A 52 8.85 5.30 -15.31
N ASN A 53 9.91 5.03 -16.08
CA ASN A 53 10.62 3.76 -16.02
C ASN A 53 11.22 3.52 -14.64
N GLU A 54 11.95 4.49 -14.07
CA GLU A 54 12.52 4.38 -12.72
C GLU A 54 11.45 4.18 -11.64
N LEU A 55 10.35 4.92 -11.71
CA LEU A 55 9.25 4.84 -10.75
C LEU A 55 8.46 3.53 -10.89
N SER A 56 8.32 2.99 -12.10
CA SER A 56 7.65 1.70 -12.32
C SER A 56 8.35 0.51 -11.65
N LEU A 57 9.63 0.66 -11.28
CA LEU A 57 10.36 -0.35 -10.50
C LEU A 57 9.91 -0.41 -9.04
N ILE A 58 9.31 0.66 -8.52
CA ILE A 58 8.97 0.83 -7.09
C ILE A 58 7.45 0.94 -6.90
N PHE A 59 6.76 1.53 -7.87
CA PHE A 59 5.33 1.80 -7.85
C PHE A 59 4.60 0.94 -8.90
N PRO A 60 3.36 0.49 -8.62
CA PRO A 60 2.57 -0.32 -9.55
C PRO A 60 2.03 0.52 -10.72
N LEU A 61 2.93 0.97 -11.60
CA LEU A 61 2.65 1.73 -12.80
C LEU A 61 2.61 0.81 -14.01
N GLU A 62 1.59 0.98 -14.85
CA GLU A 62 1.41 0.24 -16.08
C GLU A 62 1.51 1.19 -17.28
N ARG A 63 2.18 0.69 -18.32
CA ARG A 63 2.20 1.31 -19.64
C ARG A 63 1.21 0.56 -20.53
N ASN A 64 0.15 1.25 -20.95
CA ASN A 64 -0.77 0.75 -21.94
C ASN A 64 -0.11 0.76 -23.32
N ASP A 65 0.25 -0.43 -23.82
CA ASP A 65 0.84 -0.67 -25.13
C ASP A 65 -0.19 -0.97 -26.23
N LYS A 66 -1.47 -1.03 -25.89
CA LYS A 66 -2.57 -1.39 -26.80
C LYS A 66 -2.98 -0.28 -27.77
N SER A 67 -2.53 0.95 -27.54
CA SER A 67 -2.79 2.09 -28.42
C SER A 67 -1.62 3.06 -28.42
N ILE A 68 -1.24 3.54 -29.61
CA ILE A 68 -0.29 4.63 -29.77
C ILE A 68 -1.09 5.95 -29.80
N PRO A 69 -0.67 6.99 -29.06
CA PRO A 69 0.47 7.05 -28.14
C PRO A 69 0.25 6.28 -26.84
N PHE A 70 1.30 5.61 -26.36
CA PHE A 70 1.26 4.82 -25.12
C PHE A 70 0.90 5.69 -23.91
N GLY A 71 -0.11 5.24 -23.17
CA GLY A 71 -0.54 5.89 -21.94
C GLY A 71 0.07 5.21 -20.72
N TRP A 72 0.44 6.00 -19.72
CA TRP A 72 0.85 5.54 -18.40
C TRP A 72 -0.30 5.71 -17.43
N HIS A 73 -0.52 4.71 -16.58
CA HIS A 73 -1.52 4.76 -15.51
C HIS A 73 -1.08 3.93 -14.31
N TRP A 74 -1.78 4.09 -13.20
CA TRP A 74 -1.66 3.14 -12.09
C TRP A 74 -2.31 1.80 -12.49
N SER A 75 -1.67 0.69 -12.12
CA SER A 75 -2.23 -0.65 -12.29
C SER A 75 -3.54 -0.77 -11.50
N ALA A 76 -4.59 -1.25 -12.15
CA ALA A 76 -5.87 -1.53 -11.51
C ALA A 76 -5.76 -2.66 -10.47
N SER A 77 -4.71 -3.48 -10.49
CA SER A 77 -4.49 -4.52 -9.48
C SER A 77 -4.12 -3.97 -8.10
N ALA A 78 -3.68 -2.71 -8.01
CA ALA A 78 -3.54 -1.99 -6.75
C ALA A 78 -4.83 -1.24 -6.36
N VAL A 79 -5.87 -1.31 -7.19
CA VAL A 79 -7.12 -0.55 -7.15
C VAL A 79 -8.31 -1.53 -7.28
N GLY A 80 -8.24 -2.63 -6.54
CA GLY A 80 -9.35 -3.58 -6.43
C GLY A 80 -10.53 -3.03 -5.60
N GLU A 81 -10.25 -2.06 -4.74
CA GLU A 81 -11.27 -1.34 -3.98
C GLU A 81 -11.01 0.16 -4.14
N LEU A 82 -12.06 0.97 -4.07
CA LEU A 82 -12.08 2.43 -4.21
C LEU A 82 -12.31 2.93 -5.64
N ARG A 83 -13.60 3.14 -5.92
CA ARG A 83 -14.03 4.17 -6.85
C ARG A 83 -13.57 5.54 -6.34
N GLY A 84 -12.65 6.17 -7.07
CA GLY A 84 -12.37 7.60 -6.98
C GLY A 84 -11.35 7.98 -5.91
N ASN A 85 -10.28 8.66 -6.35
CA ASN A 85 -9.11 9.11 -5.59
C ASN A 85 -8.17 8.01 -5.07
N PHE A 86 -7.12 7.78 -5.88
CA PHE A 86 -5.86 7.25 -5.37
C PHE A 86 -5.19 8.33 -4.51
N ASP A 87 -5.41 8.30 -3.20
CA ASP A 87 -4.68 9.15 -2.26
C ASP A 87 -3.42 8.42 -1.79
N LEU A 88 -2.30 8.76 -2.42
CA LEU A 88 -0.95 8.33 -2.01
C LEU A 88 -0.69 8.59 -0.52
N LEU A 89 -1.30 9.63 0.05
CA LEU A 89 -1.14 9.95 1.46
C LEU A 89 -1.91 8.98 2.36
N THR A 90 -2.98 8.34 1.90
CA THR A 90 -3.74 7.32 2.66
C THR A 90 -2.93 6.05 2.76
N HIS A 91 -2.33 5.62 1.65
CA HIS A 91 -1.47 4.44 1.62
C HIS A 91 -0.20 4.62 2.45
N LEU A 92 0.41 5.81 2.39
CA LEU A 92 1.56 6.17 3.21
C LEU A 92 1.21 6.43 4.69
N ARG A 93 -0.05 6.75 5.02
CA ARG A 93 -0.51 6.99 6.41
C ARG A 93 -0.88 5.73 7.20
N GLY A 94 -0.93 4.56 6.56
CA GLY A 94 -1.33 3.31 7.23
C GLY A 94 -2.84 3.03 7.19
N ASP A 95 -3.60 3.73 6.35
CA ASP A 95 -5.06 3.55 6.23
C ASP A 95 -5.48 2.34 5.39
N ALA A 96 -4.53 1.53 4.91
CA ALA A 96 -4.79 0.37 4.05
C ALA A 96 -5.64 -0.71 4.74
N LEU A 97 -5.85 -0.61 6.05
CA LEU A 97 -6.63 -1.54 6.86
C LEU A 97 -8.04 -1.03 7.19
N GLN A 98 -8.33 0.24 6.90
CA GLN A 98 -9.66 0.80 7.12
C GLN A 98 -10.62 0.36 6.01
N PRO A 99 -11.78 -0.24 6.35
CA PRO A 99 -12.77 -0.66 5.38
C PRO A 99 -13.46 0.53 4.72
N ALA A 100 -13.79 0.39 3.43
CA ALA A 100 -14.75 1.27 2.79
C ALA A 100 -16.11 1.12 3.48
N GLN A 101 -16.88 2.21 3.60
CA GLN A 101 -18.07 2.26 4.47
C GLN A 101 -19.02 1.06 4.28
N GLY A 102 -19.10 0.20 5.29
CA GLY A 102 -20.01 -0.96 5.35
C GLY A 102 -19.46 -2.29 4.83
N GLU A 103 -18.26 -2.33 4.25
CA GLU A 103 -17.64 -3.54 3.68
C GLU A 103 -16.37 -3.92 4.45
N GLY A 104 -16.53 -4.24 5.74
CA GLY A 104 -15.42 -4.63 6.60
C GLY A 104 -15.65 -5.98 7.27
N MET A 105 -14.57 -6.71 7.45
CA MET A 105 -14.50 -7.95 8.19
C MET A 105 -14.19 -7.65 9.65
N GLU A 106 -14.88 -8.32 10.56
CA GLU A 106 -14.54 -8.28 11.98
C GLU A 106 -13.29 -9.13 12.25
N LEU A 107 -12.21 -8.48 12.63
CA LEU A 107 -10.98 -9.12 13.08
C LEU A 107 -10.96 -9.18 14.60
N VAL A 108 -10.81 -10.38 15.14
CA VAL A 108 -10.48 -10.61 16.55
C VAL A 108 -9.11 -11.27 16.62
N ALA A 109 -8.17 -10.64 17.32
CA ALA A 109 -6.81 -11.16 17.44
C ALA A 109 -6.26 -10.95 18.86
N ARG A 110 -5.45 -11.89 19.32
CA ARG A 110 -4.61 -11.70 20.50
C ARG A 110 -3.31 -11.04 20.07
N ILE A 111 -2.93 -9.97 20.76
CA ILE A 111 -1.73 -9.18 20.47
C ILE A 111 -0.86 -9.04 21.72
N SER A 112 0.44 -8.85 21.50
CA SER A 112 1.39 -8.53 22.56
C SER A 112 1.16 -7.12 23.15
N ASP A 113 1.69 -6.88 24.35
CA ASP A 113 1.65 -5.54 24.97
C ASP A 113 2.39 -4.48 24.15
N ALA A 114 3.45 -4.87 23.45
CA ALA A 114 4.22 -3.97 22.58
C ALA A 114 3.35 -3.50 21.40
N LEU A 115 2.69 -4.44 20.73
CA LEU A 115 1.79 -4.13 19.62
C LEU A 115 0.58 -3.32 20.09
N ALA A 116 0.01 -3.64 21.26
CA ALA A 116 -1.09 -2.87 21.84
C ALA A 116 -0.71 -1.40 22.10
N ARG A 117 0.51 -1.12 22.58
CA ARG A 117 0.98 0.26 22.75
C ARG A 117 1.09 1.01 21.43
N GLN A 118 1.55 0.36 20.37
CA GLN A 118 1.62 0.97 19.04
C GLN A 118 0.21 1.29 18.50
N LEU A 119 -0.73 0.36 18.65
CA LEU A 119 -2.10 0.52 18.18
C LEU A 119 -2.86 1.62 18.94
N ARG A 120 -2.52 1.92 20.20
CA ARG A 120 -3.09 3.08 20.90
C ARG A 120 -2.71 4.42 20.26
N VAL A 121 -1.56 4.49 19.58
CA VAL A 121 -1.08 5.70 18.89
C VAL A 121 -1.61 5.75 17.46
N ALA A 122 -1.61 4.60 16.78
CA ALA A 122 -2.06 4.45 15.40
C ALA A 122 -3.09 3.30 15.32
N PRO A 123 -4.37 3.58 15.59
CA PRO A 123 -5.42 2.56 15.54
C PRO A 123 -5.64 2.05 14.12
N LEU A 124 -6.00 0.77 13.98
CA LEU A 124 -6.29 0.15 12.67
C LEU A 124 -7.58 0.69 12.04
N SER A 125 -8.56 0.97 12.89
CA SER A 125 -9.90 1.43 12.51
C SER A 125 -10.47 2.29 13.64
N SER A 126 -11.51 3.06 13.32
CA SER A 126 -12.17 3.94 14.29
C SER A 126 -12.98 3.18 15.35
N ASP A 127 -13.43 1.96 15.04
CA ASP A 127 -14.19 1.08 15.94
C ASP A 127 -13.29 0.11 16.74
N MET A 128 -11.97 0.27 16.63
CA MET A 128 -10.99 -0.60 17.26
C MET A 128 -11.10 -0.58 18.79
N GLN A 129 -11.17 -1.77 19.39
CA GLN A 129 -11.21 -1.99 20.82
C GLN A 129 -10.05 -2.88 21.28
N LEU A 130 -9.46 -2.54 22.42
CA LEU A 130 -8.41 -3.31 23.08
C LEU A 130 -8.85 -3.70 24.48
N THR A 131 -9.00 -5.01 24.72
CA THR A 131 -9.33 -5.57 26.03
C THR A 131 -8.10 -6.22 26.64
N ALA A 132 -7.77 -5.90 27.89
CA ALA A 132 -6.65 -6.55 28.59
C ALA A 132 -6.94 -8.04 28.86
N LEU A 133 -5.93 -8.89 28.68
CA LEU A 133 -5.94 -10.32 29.01
C LEU A 133 -4.82 -10.61 30.01
N GLU A 134 -4.76 -11.84 30.56
CA GLU A 134 -3.66 -12.27 31.43
C GLU A 134 -2.27 -12.13 30.75
N HIS A 135 -2.21 -12.38 29.44
CA HIS A 135 -1.01 -12.25 28.63
C HIS A 135 -1.29 -11.46 27.35
N GLY A 136 -1.09 -10.14 27.41
CA GLY A 136 -1.29 -9.22 26.30
C GLY A 136 -2.71 -8.65 26.23
N HIS A 137 -3.17 -8.38 25.00
CA HIS A 137 -4.47 -7.77 24.74
C HIS A 137 -5.26 -8.55 23.69
N ARG A 138 -6.59 -8.50 23.78
CA ARG A 138 -7.50 -8.86 22.70
C ARG A 138 -7.85 -7.61 21.91
N LEU A 139 -7.53 -7.63 20.63
CA LEU A 139 -7.89 -6.65 19.61
C LEU A 139 -9.19 -7.09 18.95
N ARG A 140 -10.13 -6.15 18.83
CA ARG A 140 -11.36 -6.28 18.03
C ARG A 140 -11.46 -5.05 17.13
N ALA A 141 -11.55 -5.23 15.82
CA ALA A 141 -11.62 -4.12 14.87
C ALA A 141 -12.34 -4.55 13.59
N THR A 142 -13.03 -3.62 12.94
CA THR A 142 -13.53 -3.85 11.59
C THR A 142 -12.47 -3.39 10.58
N VAL A 143 -11.98 -4.32 9.76
CA VAL A 143 -10.86 -4.12 8.81
C VAL A 143 -11.21 -4.60 7.41
N SER A 144 -10.51 -4.09 6.40
CA SER A 144 -10.65 -4.59 5.02
C SER A 144 -10.08 -6.01 4.88
N ASP A 145 -10.85 -6.94 4.30
CA ASP A 145 -10.33 -8.27 3.95
C ASP A 145 -9.56 -8.20 2.63
N GLY A 146 -8.25 -8.14 2.72
CA GLY A 146 -7.38 -8.10 1.55
C GLY A 146 -5.94 -8.44 1.85
N TRP A 147 -5.10 -8.24 0.85
CA TRP A 147 -3.64 -8.44 0.98
C TRP A 147 -2.97 -7.53 2.02
N PRO A 148 -3.37 -6.24 2.17
CA PRO A 148 -2.78 -5.37 3.21
C PRO A 148 -2.91 -5.94 4.63
N LEU A 149 -4.06 -6.55 4.95
CA LEU A 149 -4.29 -7.19 6.24
C LEU A 149 -3.35 -8.37 6.47
N ARG A 150 -3.21 -9.25 5.46
CA ARG A 150 -2.29 -10.39 5.51
C ARG A 150 -0.85 -9.95 5.72
N TRP A 151 -0.41 -8.95 4.97
CA TRP A 151 0.93 -8.39 5.11
C TRP A 151 1.16 -7.79 6.49
N TRP A 152 0.20 -7.02 7.01
CA TRP A 152 0.28 -6.46 8.36
C TRP A 152 0.39 -7.55 9.42
N LEU A 153 -0.45 -8.58 9.35
CA LEU A 153 -0.41 -9.71 10.28
C LEU A 153 0.95 -10.43 10.25
N LEU A 154 1.44 -10.76 9.06
CA LEU A 154 2.71 -11.45 8.89
C LEU A 154 3.91 -10.60 9.34
N SER A 155 3.83 -9.28 9.21
CA SER A 155 4.90 -8.36 9.64
C SER A 155 5.15 -8.37 11.15
N HIS A 156 4.14 -8.75 11.95
CA HIS A 156 4.23 -8.82 13.41
C HIS A 156 4.60 -10.21 13.94
N GLY A 157 4.66 -11.23 13.09
CA GLY A 157 5.09 -12.58 13.48
C GLY A 157 4.28 -13.17 14.63
N ASP A 158 4.97 -13.60 15.70
CA ASP A 158 4.38 -14.17 16.92
C ASP A 158 3.73 -13.13 17.84
N GLY A 159 3.92 -11.84 17.56
CA GLY A 159 3.33 -10.72 18.30
C GLY A 159 1.83 -10.54 18.07
N VAL A 160 1.25 -11.25 17.09
CA VAL A 160 -0.18 -11.27 16.79
C VAL A 160 -0.65 -12.69 16.48
N VAL A 161 -1.82 -13.07 16.99
CA VAL A 161 -2.47 -14.34 16.71
C VAL A 161 -3.93 -14.08 16.41
N VAL A 162 -4.34 -14.31 15.16
CA VAL A 162 -5.74 -14.19 14.73
C VAL A 162 -6.58 -15.24 15.46
N GLU A 163 -7.64 -14.81 16.15
CA GLU A 163 -8.65 -15.69 16.75
C GLU A 163 -9.85 -15.86 15.82
N GLN A 164 -10.30 -14.77 15.18
CA GLN A 164 -11.37 -14.77 14.17
C GLN A 164 -11.08 -13.74 13.05
N PRO A 165 -11.52 -14.01 11.81
CA PRO A 165 -12.23 -15.22 11.38
C PRO A 165 -11.31 -16.45 11.25
N ALA A 166 -11.91 -17.64 11.32
CA ALA A 166 -11.19 -18.92 11.33
C ALA A 166 -10.41 -19.15 10.03
N ASP A 167 -10.99 -18.80 8.88
CA ASP A 167 -10.35 -18.98 7.57
C ASP A 167 -9.05 -18.17 7.46
N LEU A 168 -9.07 -16.92 7.92
CA LEU A 168 -7.88 -16.05 7.97
C LEU A 168 -6.82 -16.62 8.92
N ARG A 169 -7.23 -17.12 10.09
CA ARG A 169 -6.31 -17.77 11.04
C ARG A 169 -5.63 -18.99 10.40
N GLU A 170 -6.38 -19.83 9.71
CA GLU A 170 -5.85 -21.02 9.05
C GLU A 170 -4.88 -20.64 7.93
N GLU A 171 -5.23 -19.63 7.13
CA GLU A 171 -4.38 -19.11 6.06
C GLU A 171 -3.03 -18.61 6.60
N ILE A 172 -3.05 -17.72 7.59
CA ILE A 172 -1.83 -17.16 8.20
C ILE A 172 -1.00 -18.29 8.85
N GLY A 173 -1.65 -19.25 9.50
CA GLY A 173 -0.99 -20.42 10.07
C GLY A 173 -0.26 -21.27 9.03
N LYS A 174 -0.88 -21.52 7.86
CA LYS A 174 -0.24 -22.24 6.75
C LYS A 174 0.98 -21.50 6.22
N ILE A 175 0.88 -20.18 6.03
CA ILE A 175 1.97 -19.34 5.54
C ILE A 175 3.17 -19.40 6.50
N LEU A 176 2.92 -19.16 7.81
CA LEU A 176 3.97 -19.16 8.82
C LEU A 176 4.62 -20.54 8.99
N SER A 177 3.84 -21.61 8.95
CA SER A 177 4.35 -22.98 9.01
C SER A 177 5.23 -23.32 7.81
N SER A 178 4.78 -22.97 6.60
CA SER A 178 5.57 -23.16 5.37
C SER A 178 6.87 -22.37 5.41
N ALA A 179 6.83 -21.12 5.86
CA ALA A 179 8.02 -20.29 6.02
C ALA A 179 8.99 -20.90 7.04
N ALA A 180 8.51 -21.30 8.22
CA ALA A 180 9.33 -21.94 9.25
C ALA A 180 9.99 -23.24 8.76
N ALA A 181 9.25 -24.07 8.02
CA ALA A 181 9.76 -25.31 7.44
C ALA A 181 10.93 -25.09 6.47
N GLN A 182 10.93 -23.99 5.71
CA GLN A 182 12.04 -23.62 4.81
C GLN A 182 13.32 -23.28 5.57
N TYR A 183 13.22 -22.63 6.73
CA TYR A 183 14.39 -22.34 7.57
C TYR A 183 14.89 -23.58 8.33
N GLN A 184 13.99 -24.49 8.69
CA GLN A 184 14.33 -25.74 9.38
C GLN A 184 14.91 -26.79 8.42
N SER A 185 14.50 -26.74 7.16
CA SER A 185 15.08 -27.56 6.07
C SER A 185 16.42 -26.95 5.64
N SER A 186 17.40 -27.00 6.55
CA SER A 186 18.79 -26.67 6.21
C SER A 186 19.39 -27.74 5.30
N LEU A 187 20.14 -27.27 4.29
CA LEU A 187 21.07 -28.01 3.43
C LEU A 187 21.95 -29.02 4.18
#